data_AF-A0A924XYK1-F1
#
_entry.id   AF-A0A924XYK1-F1
#
_cell.length_a   1.000
_cell.length_b   1.000
_cell.length_c   1.000
_cell.angle_alpha   90.00
_cell.angle_beta   90.00
_cell.angle_gamma   90.00
#
_symmetry.space_group_name_H-M   'P 1'
#
loop_
_entity.id
_entity.type
_entity.pdbx_description
1 polymer ?
#
loop_
_entity_poly.entity_id
_entity_poly.type
_entity_poly.pdbx_seq_one_letter_code
_entity_poly.pdbx_strand_id
1 'polypeptide(L)'
;MDMVVWPDLEAADRKAGLKQATFVTFLQHGDRLHPSAAAWLAIERTAGREADVVAWGELQPDGAGGVAWAQRNPSLQLASLLHFPYLRNAFAVSTRLAAVYSGNLARETLRNQLHLFQIWLARRDGVRWFSHPEFFLIRADALVSERPEGAARRAYAEYAADYAALFETSSGEFAFMATPRGDPAPYRLTPQPVPGSLSIIIPFRDKPELTARAVRSISRQQFPGSVEIVLVNNQSAAEAITALRVELSRLPADRPCRIVDYDAPFNHSAQCALGVRECTGAVVLFMNNDAELQTANALTELAAWAARPGVASVGAAIANPQTGKVAAGMEARLAPTHYFDSIVEERSEAAFTPFVREVFGNSFAFAAISRLAFDAIGGLDSLRFPNGYNDVEFACRARRKGYTHVSLGHLMVRHEPGQSRGRTDETVQKILLRTLYPEASAAALTDLRFDGTPGATGARPRPKGQQ
;
A
#
# COMPACT_ATOMS: atom_id res chain seq x y z
N MET A 1 14.16 -1.91 34.25
CA MET A 1 15.06 -2.45 33.21
C MET A 1 16.23 -1.49 33.11
N ASP A 2 17.45 -1.98 33.29
CA ASP A 2 18.65 -1.17 33.09
C ASP A 2 18.81 -0.91 31.59
N MET A 3 18.64 0.36 31.19
CA MET A 3 18.85 0.79 29.81
C MET A 3 20.35 1.03 29.62
N VAL A 4 21.02 0.09 28.96
CA VAL A 4 22.44 0.22 28.65
C VAL A 4 22.59 1.02 27.35
N VAL A 5 23.27 2.17 27.44
CA VAL A 5 23.61 3.02 26.28
C VAL A 5 25.01 2.62 25.81
N TRP A 6 25.15 2.17 24.55
CA TRP A 6 26.45 1.78 23.97
C TRP A 6 27.05 2.92 23.14
N PRO A 7 28.21 3.47 23.52
CA PRO A 7 28.87 4.53 22.76
C PRO A 7 29.82 4.02 21.66
N ASP A 8 30.26 2.74 21.68
CA ASP A 8 31.19 2.19 20.67
C ASP A 8 30.94 0.68 20.44
N LEU A 9 30.94 0.25 19.17
CA LEU A 9 30.48 -1.09 18.74
C LEU A 9 31.56 -1.85 17.95
N GLU A 10 32.75 -2.04 18.52
CA GLU A 10 33.70 -3.05 18.02
C GLU A 10 33.20 -4.48 18.28
N ALA A 11 33.59 -5.43 17.41
CA ALA A 11 33.00 -6.77 17.35
C ALA A 11 33.17 -7.61 18.64
N ALA A 12 34.22 -7.36 19.42
CA ALA A 12 34.51 -8.07 20.67
C ALA A 12 33.57 -7.64 21.81
N ASP A 13 33.27 -6.34 21.92
CA ASP A 13 32.43 -5.78 22.99
C ASP A 13 30.93 -6.05 22.77
N ARG A 14 30.50 -6.26 21.51
CA ARG A 14 29.13 -6.66 21.17
C ARG A 14 28.68 -7.95 21.88
N LYS A 15 29.55 -8.97 21.94
CA LYS A 15 29.18 -10.29 22.48
C LYS A 15 29.04 -10.31 24.01
N ALA A 16 29.71 -9.42 24.73
CA ALA A 16 29.64 -9.37 26.19
C ALA A 16 28.42 -8.58 26.67
N GLY A 17 28.12 -7.45 26.05
CA GLY A 17 27.02 -6.56 26.41
C GLY A 17 25.62 -7.07 26.03
N LEU A 18 25.48 -7.69 24.86
CA LEU A 18 24.20 -8.27 24.39
C LEU A 18 23.69 -9.42 25.28
N LYS A 19 24.54 -10.00 26.14
CA LYS A 19 24.16 -11.11 27.04
C LYS A 19 23.27 -10.68 28.21
N GLN A 20 23.22 -9.39 28.56
CA GLN A 20 22.46 -8.89 29.72
C GLN A 20 21.08 -8.32 29.34
N ALA A 21 20.93 -7.81 28.11
CA ALA A 21 19.68 -7.23 27.62
C ALA A 21 18.86 -8.22 26.78
N THR A 22 17.54 -8.07 26.79
CA THR A 22 16.63 -8.90 25.97
C THR A 22 16.32 -8.25 24.62
N PHE A 23 16.24 -6.91 24.61
CA PHE A 23 16.02 -6.10 23.42
C PHE A 23 17.10 -5.01 23.34
N VAL A 24 17.38 -4.59 22.11
CA VAL A 24 18.21 -3.42 21.80
C VAL A 24 17.44 -2.49 20.86
N THR A 25 17.64 -1.18 21.06
CA THR A 25 17.15 -0.12 20.18
C THR A 25 18.32 0.79 19.82
N PHE A 26 18.17 1.55 18.74
CA PHE A 26 19.20 2.43 18.21
C PHE A 26 18.73 3.87 18.30
N LEU A 27 19.57 4.78 18.78
CA LEU A 27 19.23 6.19 18.97
C LEU A 27 20.35 7.06 18.41
N GLN A 28 20.00 8.19 17.81
CA GLN A 28 20.99 9.22 17.50
C GLN A 28 21.29 10.08 18.72
N HIS A 29 22.44 10.76 18.69
CA HIS A 29 22.73 11.77 19.69
C HIS A 29 21.61 12.81 19.75
N GLY A 30 21.08 13.03 20.96
CA GLY A 30 19.98 13.95 21.22
C GLY A 30 18.56 13.37 21.06
N ASP A 31 18.41 12.17 20.46
CA ASP A 31 17.12 11.49 20.43
C ASP A 31 16.69 11.16 21.88
N ARG A 32 15.40 11.24 22.14
CA ARG A 32 14.79 10.95 23.43
C ARG A 32 13.84 9.78 23.30
N LEU A 33 14.15 8.68 23.98
CA LEU A 33 13.23 7.56 24.11
C LEU A 33 12.33 7.76 25.33
N HIS A 34 11.03 7.64 25.14
CA HIS A 34 10.06 7.72 26.23
C HIS A 34 10.24 6.54 27.19
N PRO A 35 10.29 6.74 28.53
CA PRO A 35 10.51 5.67 29.49
C PRO A 35 9.50 4.51 29.39
N SER A 36 8.27 4.80 28.94
CA SER A 36 7.25 3.78 28.71
C SER A 36 7.64 2.74 27.65
N ALA A 37 8.58 3.03 26.74
CA ALA A 37 9.04 2.04 25.77
C ALA A 37 9.63 0.81 26.46
N ALA A 38 10.54 1.02 27.42
CA ALA A 38 11.17 -0.05 28.19
C ALA A 38 10.18 -0.72 29.15
N ALA A 39 9.32 0.07 29.81
CA ALA A 39 8.30 -0.46 30.71
C ALA A 39 7.31 -1.37 29.97
N TRP A 40 6.84 -0.93 28.80
CA TRP A 40 5.93 -1.69 27.97
C TRP A 40 6.57 -3.00 27.49
N LEU A 41 7.78 -2.96 26.92
CA LEU A 41 8.49 -4.18 26.50
C LEU A 41 8.62 -5.22 27.65
N ALA A 42 8.83 -4.75 28.88
CA ALA A 42 8.87 -5.62 30.05
C ALA A 42 7.48 -6.21 30.41
N ILE A 43 6.42 -5.42 30.33
CA ILE A 43 5.03 -5.86 30.60
C ILE A 43 4.61 -6.93 29.58
N GLU A 44 4.81 -6.67 28.29
CA GLU A 44 4.39 -7.58 27.22
C GLU A 44 5.07 -8.94 27.33
N ARG A 45 6.38 -8.92 27.62
CA ARG A 45 7.14 -10.13 27.88
C ARG A 45 6.59 -10.90 29.08
N THR A 46 6.28 -10.21 30.17
CA THR A 46 5.70 -10.84 31.38
C THR A 46 4.32 -11.42 31.08
N ALA A 47 3.56 -10.78 30.19
CA ALA A 47 2.29 -11.26 29.68
C ALA A 47 2.40 -12.41 28.66
N GLY A 48 3.62 -12.93 28.42
CA GLY A 48 3.86 -14.04 27.50
C GLY A 48 3.79 -13.68 26.01
N ARG A 49 3.75 -12.38 25.68
CA ARG A 49 3.87 -11.95 24.29
C ARG A 49 5.31 -12.05 23.86
N GLU A 50 5.56 -12.99 22.98
CA GLU A 50 6.86 -13.17 22.37
C GLU A 50 6.94 -12.35 21.08
N ALA A 51 7.68 -11.25 21.12
CA ALA A 51 8.05 -10.46 19.95
C ALA A 51 9.57 -10.55 19.72
N ASP A 52 9.98 -10.52 18.46
CA ASP A 52 11.39 -10.47 18.08
C ASP A 52 11.78 -9.08 17.59
N VAL A 53 10.83 -8.37 16.98
CA VAL A 53 10.94 -6.96 16.60
C VAL A 53 9.70 -6.21 17.08
N VAL A 54 9.90 -5.05 17.70
CA VAL A 54 8.84 -4.16 18.15
C VAL A 54 9.07 -2.80 17.53
N ALA A 55 8.16 -2.36 16.67
CA ALA A 55 8.12 -1.01 16.12
C ALA A 55 7.24 -0.09 16.98
N TRP A 56 7.48 1.22 16.91
CA TRP A 56 6.64 2.25 17.53
C TRP A 56 6.67 3.54 16.70
N GLY A 57 5.83 4.51 17.05
CA GLY A 57 5.82 5.81 16.38
C GLY A 57 6.99 6.72 16.79
N GLU A 58 7.31 7.69 15.93
CA GLU A 58 8.27 8.76 16.23
C GLU A 58 7.68 10.16 16.00
N LEU A 59 8.15 11.12 16.79
CA LEU A 59 7.82 12.54 16.72
C LEU A 59 9.06 13.35 16.38
N GLN A 60 8.91 14.28 15.46
CA GLN A 60 9.90 15.31 15.18
C GLN A 60 9.41 16.66 15.69
N PRO A 61 10.15 17.31 16.61
CA PRO A 61 9.87 18.69 17.00
C PRO A 61 10.07 19.68 15.84
N ASP A 62 9.37 20.81 15.88
CA ASP A 62 9.52 21.92 14.92
C ASP A 62 10.50 23.02 15.36
N GLY A 63 11.25 22.79 16.46
CA GLY A 63 12.13 23.78 17.08
C GLY A 63 11.42 24.92 17.83
N ALA A 64 10.09 25.05 17.71
CA ALA A 64 9.26 26.07 18.37
C ALA A 64 8.36 25.48 19.48
N GLY A 65 8.62 24.22 19.86
CA GLY A 65 7.84 23.49 20.87
C GLY A 65 6.60 22.79 20.31
N GLY A 66 6.38 22.81 19.00
CA GLY A 66 5.38 22.03 18.29
C GLY A 66 5.95 20.76 17.65
N VAL A 67 5.14 20.13 16.78
CA VAL A 67 5.48 18.89 16.09
C VAL A 67 5.55 19.17 14.59
N ALA A 68 6.75 19.05 14.03
CA ALA A 68 6.98 19.18 12.59
C ALA A 68 6.38 18.00 11.81
N TRP A 69 6.47 16.79 12.36
CA TRP A 69 5.77 15.61 11.85
C TRP A 69 5.71 14.51 12.91
N ALA A 70 4.69 13.65 12.83
CA ALA A 70 4.56 12.44 13.63
C ALA A 70 4.32 11.24 12.71
N GLN A 71 5.07 10.16 12.85
CA GLN A 71 4.93 8.95 12.02
C GLN A 71 4.60 7.75 12.88
N ARG A 72 3.58 7.01 12.47
CA ARG A 72 3.27 5.70 13.04
C ARG A 72 3.95 4.62 12.22
N ASN A 73 4.39 3.55 12.88
CA ASN A 73 5.07 2.46 12.22
C ASN A 73 4.27 1.16 12.36
N PRO A 74 4.07 0.40 11.28
CA PRO A 74 3.38 -0.90 11.29
C PRO A 74 4.28 -2.03 11.79
N SER A 75 3.65 -3.15 12.18
CA SER A 75 4.37 -4.35 12.65
C SER A 75 5.36 -4.81 11.58
N LEU A 76 4.89 -5.18 10.39
CA LEU A 76 5.73 -5.37 9.22
C LEU A 76 4.90 -5.07 7.97
N GLN A 77 5.39 -4.17 7.14
CA GLN A 77 4.92 -3.99 5.76
C GLN A 77 6.10 -4.27 4.84
N LEU A 78 6.30 -5.54 4.49
CA LEU A 78 7.46 -5.97 3.71
C LEU A 78 7.55 -5.22 2.38
N ALA A 79 6.45 -5.05 1.63
CA ALA A 79 6.53 -4.37 0.33
C ALA A 79 6.94 -2.89 0.47
N SER A 80 6.48 -2.21 1.53
CA SER A 80 6.91 -0.86 1.90
C SER A 80 8.39 -0.85 2.34
N LEU A 81 8.77 -1.75 3.24
CA LEU A 81 10.13 -1.84 3.78
C LEU A 81 11.13 -2.14 2.67
N LEU A 82 10.75 -2.91 1.67
CA LEU A 82 11.60 -3.19 0.53
C LEU A 82 11.99 -1.92 -0.26
N HIS A 83 11.17 -0.86 -0.22
CA HIS A 83 11.38 0.35 -1.03
C HIS A 83 11.88 1.57 -0.25
N PHE A 84 11.59 1.66 1.04
CA PHE A 84 12.04 2.78 1.85
C PHE A 84 12.16 2.43 3.35
N PRO A 85 13.13 3.02 4.08
CA PRO A 85 13.42 2.70 5.47
C PRO A 85 12.41 3.35 6.43
N TYR A 86 11.14 2.94 6.37
CA TYR A 86 10.09 3.61 7.16
C TYR A 86 10.32 3.52 8.67
N LEU A 87 10.91 2.42 9.17
CA LEU A 87 11.15 2.24 10.60
C LEU A 87 12.19 3.19 11.17
N ARG A 88 13.17 3.64 10.35
CA ARG A 88 14.34 4.40 10.80
C ARG A 88 14.92 3.80 12.09
N ASN A 89 14.81 4.52 13.22
CA ASN A 89 15.28 4.10 14.54
C ASN A 89 14.15 3.76 15.52
N ALA A 90 12.90 3.85 15.08
CA ALA A 90 11.72 3.70 15.92
C ALA A 90 11.31 2.22 16.09
N PHE A 91 12.27 1.39 16.49
CA PHE A 91 12.07 -0.03 16.76
C PHE A 91 13.11 -0.61 17.74
N ALA A 92 12.73 -1.66 18.45
CA ALA A 92 13.62 -2.55 19.18
C ALA A 92 13.66 -3.93 18.53
N VAL A 93 14.77 -4.62 18.69
CA VAL A 93 14.98 -6.00 18.21
C VAL A 93 15.58 -6.85 19.32
N SER A 94 15.24 -8.14 19.34
CA SER A 94 15.83 -9.07 20.29
C SER A 94 17.36 -9.12 20.15
N THR A 95 18.07 -9.16 21.29
CA THR A 95 19.54 -9.23 21.28
C THR A 95 20.05 -10.47 20.56
N ARG A 96 19.32 -11.59 20.63
CA ARG A 96 19.59 -12.82 19.89
C ARG A 96 19.67 -12.59 18.38
N LEU A 97 18.74 -11.82 17.81
CA LEU A 97 18.73 -11.56 16.36
C LEU A 97 19.78 -10.53 15.96
N ALA A 98 19.94 -9.46 16.75
CA ALA A 98 20.99 -8.47 16.52
C ALA A 98 22.39 -9.11 16.57
N ALA A 99 22.62 -10.09 17.45
CA ALA A 99 23.91 -10.77 17.62
C ALA A 99 24.32 -11.65 16.43
N VAL A 100 23.36 -12.10 15.61
CA VAL A 100 23.61 -13.00 14.47
C VAL A 100 23.48 -12.30 13.12
N TYR A 101 23.28 -10.98 13.12
CA TYR A 101 23.31 -10.20 11.89
C TYR A 101 24.73 -10.18 11.31
N SER A 102 24.85 -10.58 10.05
CA SER A 102 26.13 -10.68 9.34
C SER A 102 26.59 -9.37 8.69
N GLY A 103 25.73 -8.34 8.63
CA GLY A 103 26.08 -7.03 8.10
C GLY A 103 26.81 -6.14 9.11
N ASN A 104 27.06 -4.89 8.73
CA ASN A 104 27.81 -3.95 9.57
C ASN A 104 26.87 -3.07 10.40
N LEU A 105 26.28 -3.66 11.45
CA LEU A 105 25.33 -2.97 12.32
C LEU A 105 25.89 -1.66 12.92
N ALA A 106 27.18 -1.61 13.27
CA ALA A 106 27.78 -0.38 13.79
C ALA A 106 27.80 0.73 12.74
N ARG A 107 28.26 0.42 11.52
CA ARG A 107 28.24 1.39 10.42
C ARG A 107 26.81 1.87 10.12
N GLU A 108 25.87 0.95 10.02
CA GLU A 108 24.46 1.25 9.77
C GLU A 108 23.85 2.11 10.88
N THR A 109 24.18 1.83 12.14
CA THR A 109 23.74 2.62 13.30
C THR A 109 24.35 4.02 13.28
N LEU A 110 25.67 4.14 13.11
CA LEU A 110 26.39 5.43 13.08
C LEU A 110 25.87 6.34 11.96
N ARG A 111 25.45 5.76 10.84
CA ARG A 111 24.91 6.49 9.68
C ARG A 111 23.41 6.71 9.75
N ASN A 112 22.72 6.13 10.75
CA ASN A 112 21.26 6.18 10.86
C ASN A 112 20.54 5.54 9.66
N GLN A 113 21.10 4.44 9.15
CA GLN A 113 20.66 3.73 7.95
C GLN A 113 20.54 2.23 8.26
N LEU A 114 19.61 1.87 9.14
CA LEU A 114 19.35 0.48 9.57
C LEU A 114 18.56 -0.32 8.53
N HIS A 115 18.47 0.16 7.29
CA HIS A 115 17.56 -0.39 6.29
C HIS A 115 17.95 -1.80 5.86
N LEU A 116 19.25 -2.04 5.62
CA LEU A 116 19.76 -3.37 5.26
C LEU A 116 19.52 -4.35 6.41
N PHE A 117 19.79 -3.95 7.64
CA PHE A 117 19.46 -4.73 8.83
C PHE A 117 17.96 -5.04 8.94
N GLN A 118 17.09 -4.07 8.68
CA GLN A 118 15.64 -4.27 8.72
C GLN A 118 15.15 -5.21 7.61
N ILE A 119 15.66 -5.08 6.39
CA ILE A 119 15.33 -6.00 5.29
C ILE A 119 15.84 -7.41 5.62
N TRP A 120 17.03 -7.53 6.20
CA TRP A 120 17.56 -8.80 6.68
C TRP A 120 16.64 -9.43 7.73
N LEU A 121 16.18 -8.67 8.73
CA LEU A 121 15.21 -9.15 9.72
C LEU A 121 13.90 -9.61 9.07
N ALA A 122 13.37 -8.84 8.11
CA ALA A 122 12.08 -9.10 7.49
C ALA A 122 12.06 -10.33 6.59
N ARG A 123 13.23 -10.76 6.11
CA ARG A 123 13.42 -11.95 5.27
C ARG A 123 13.67 -13.23 6.06
N ARG A 124 13.79 -13.15 7.38
CA ARG A 124 14.02 -14.33 8.21
C ARG A 124 12.70 -14.98 8.61
N ASP A 125 12.64 -16.28 8.41
CA ASP A 125 11.51 -17.07 8.84
C ASP A 125 11.33 -17.03 10.36
N GLY A 126 10.07 -16.99 10.80
CA GLY A 126 9.69 -17.05 12.21
C GLY A 126 10.01 -15.80 13.03
N VAL A 127 10.50 -14.72 12.43
CA VAL A 127 10.66 -13.44 13.14
C VAL A 127 9.28 -12.83 13.41
N ARG A 128 8.97 -12.60 14.68
CA ARG A 128 7.69 -12.02 15.09
C ARG A 128 7.78 -10.52 15.22
N TRP A 129 6.97 -9.85 14.43
CA TRP A 129 6.89 -8.40 14.39
C TRP A 129 5.66 -7.89 15.12
N PHE A 130 5.84 -6.87 15.94
CA PHE A 130 4.76 -6.19 16.64
C PHE A 130 4.92 -4.67 16.49
N SER A 131 3.82 -3.94 16.51
CA SER A 131 3.81 -2.48 16.52
C SER A 131 3.02 -1.95 17.71
N HIS A 132 3.65 -1.03 18.43
CA HIS A 132 3.01 -0.25 19.47
C HIS A 132 2.41 1.05 18.88
N PRO A 133 1.17 1.41 19.24
CA PRO A 133 0.49 2.56 18.65
C PRO A 133 1.04 3.92 19.12
N GLU A 134 1.72 3.97 20.27
CA GLU A 134 2.24 5.23 20.83
C GLU A 134 3.56 5.67 20.18
N PHE A 135 3.81 6.97 20.26
CA PHE A 135 5.08 7.55 19.82
C PHE A 135 6.10 7.51 20.96
N PHE A 136 7.01 6.55 20.89
CA PHE A 136 8.04 6.39 21.92
C PHE A 136 9.35 7.08 21.60
N LEU A 137 9.60 7.46 20.35
CA LEU A 137 10.83 8.14 19.96
C LEU A 137 10.55 9.62 19.64
N ILE A 138 11.25 10.53 20.32
CA ILE A 138 11.27 11.96 19.99
C ILE A 138 12.66 12.27 19.41
N ARG A 139 12.70 12.84 18.22
CA ARG A 139 13.97 13.11 17.52
C ARG A 139 14.68 14.35 18.06
N ALA A 140 16.01 14.34 17.98
CA ALA A 140 16.97 15.33 18.54
C ALA A 140 16.85 16.80 18.10
N ASP A 141 15.77 17.20 17.43
CA ASP A 141 15.61 18.48 16.74
C ASP A 141 16.42 18.58 15.44
N ALA A 142 15.74 18.38 14.30
CA ALA A 142 16.32 18.51 12.98
C ALA A 142 15.55 19.61 12.23
N LEU A 143 16.21 20.77 12.05
CA LEU A 143 15.77 21.89 11.19
C LEU A 143 15.55 21.49 9.72
N VAL A 144 15.78 20.23 9.36
CA VAL A 144 15.51 19.65 8.06
C VAL A 144 14.47 18.57 8.29
N SER A 145 13.21 18.84 7.94
CA SER A 145 12.18 17.81 7.86
C SER A 145 12.69 16.69 6.96
N GLU A 146 13.19 15.59 7.55
CA GLU A 146 13.72 14.47 6.79
C GLU A 146 12.54 13.71 6.18
N ARG A 147 12.05 14.21 5.03
CA ARG A 147 11.01 13.50 4.26
C ARG A 147 11.52 12.10 3.89
N PRO A 148 10.64 11.09 3.80
CA PRO A 148 11.01 9.72 3.41
C PRO A 148 11.87 9.64 2.16
N GLU A 149 11.58 10.47 1.16
CA GLU A 149 12.36 10.61 -0.08
C GLU A 149 13.83 10.95 0.19
N GLY A 150 14.10 11.87 1.13
CA GLY A 150 15.46 12.26 1.49
C GLY A 150 16.19 11.13 2.21
N ALA A 151 15.50 10.44 3.13
CA ALA A 151 16.04 9.28 3.84
C ALA A 151 16.41 8.16 2.87
N ALA A 152 15.48 7.80 1.97
CA ALA A 152 15.70 6.80 0.93
C ALA A 152 16.87 7.17 0.01
N ARG A 153 16.97 8.43 -0.44
CA ARG A 153 18.06 8.90 -1.30
C ARG A 153 19.44 8.82 -0.62
N ARG A 154 19.55 9.19 0.65
CA ARG A 154 20.80 9.04 1.42
C ARG A 154 21.16 7.57 1.60
N ALA A 155 20.19 6.75 1.99
CA ALA A 155 20.38 5.30 2.11
C ALA A 155 20.92 4.73 0.80
N TYR A 156 20.28 5.08 -0.32
CA TYR A 156 20.66 4.60 -1.63
C TYR A 156 22.05 5.09 -2.08
N ALA A 157 22.36 6.38 -1.88
CA ALA A 157 23.66 6.94 -2.27
C ALA A 157 24.84 6.23 -1.59
N GLU A 158 24.64 5.71 -0.38
CA GLU A 158 25.67 5.01 0.37
C GLU A 158 25.66 3.48 0.16
N TYR A 159 24.48 2.88 -0.01
CA TYR A 159 24.29 1.43 0.01
C TYR A 159 23.75 0.84 -1.31
N ALA A 160 23.83 1.56 -2.44
CA ALA A 160 23.32 1.09 -3.73
C ALA A 160 23.84 -0.31 -4.12
N ALA A 161 25.15 -0.54 -3.97
CA ALA A 161 25.77 -1.83 -4.27
C ALA A 161 25.30 -2.94 -3.31
N ASP A 162 25.13 -2.61 -2.03
CA ASP A 162 24.64 -3.56 -1.03
C ASP A 162 23.17 -3.93 -1.27
N TYR A 163 22.32 -2.97 -1.68
CA TYR A 163 20.96 -3.27 -2.12
C TYR A 163 20.98 -4.19 -3.35
N ALA A 164 21.72 -3.84 -4.40
CA ALA A 164 21.81 -4.66 -5.61
C ALA A 164 22.25 -6.09 -5.27
N ALA A 165 23.35 -6.26 -4.52
CA ALA A 165 23.85 -7.57 -4.10
C ALA A 165 22.84 -8.35 -3.24
N LEU A 166 22.17 -7.68 -2.30
CA LEU A 166 21.14 -8.29 -1.46
C LEU A 166 19.98 -8.84 -2.31
N PHE A 167 19.53 -8.10 -3.31
CA PHE A 167 18.40 -8.51 -4.15
C PHE A 167 18.79 -9.53 -5.24
N GLU A 168 20.00 -9.43 -5.79
CA GLU A 168 20.57 -10.44 -6.70
C GLU A 168 20.69 -11.81 -6.03
N THR A 169 21.11 -11.86 -4.76
CA THR A 169 21.27 -13.11 -3.99
C THR A 169 19.97 -13.67 -3.43
N SER A 170 18.87 -12.90 -3.44
CA SER A 170 17.53 -13.30 -2.93
C SER A 170 16.76 -14.23 -3.87
N SER A 171 17.44 -15.22 -4.48
CA SER A 171 16.86 -16.24 -5.36
C SER A 171 16.08 -15.72 -6.58
N GLY A 172 16.32 -14.48 -7.01
CA GLY A 172 15.64 -13.91 -8.17
C GLY A 172 14.16 -13.62 -7.95
N GLU A 173 13.70 -13.37 -6.73
CA GLU A 173 12.29 -12.99 -6.49
C GLU A 173 11.94 -11.59 -7.02
N PHE A 174 12.91 -10.67 -6.96
CA PHE A 174 12.74 -9.27 -7.34
C PHE A 174 13.87 -8.85 -8.29
N ALA A 175 13.53 -8.05 -9.28
CA ALA A 175 14.47 -7.26 -10.06
C ALA A 175 14.76 -5.96 -9.32
N PHE A 176 16.04 -5.65 -9.14
CA PHE A 176 16.48 -4.34 -8.69
C PHE A 176 16.55 -3.38 -9.88
N MET A 177 15.91 -2.21 -9.76
CA MET A 177 15.95 -1.17 -10.78
C MET A 177 16.28 0.19 -10.14
N ALA A 178 17.41 0.77 -10.51
CA ALA A 178 17.69 2.17 -10.22
C ALA A 178 16.73 3.07 -11.00
N THR A 179 16.18 4.10 -10.36
CA THR A 179 15.25 5.02 -11.02
C THR A 179 15.98 6.23 -11.63
N PRO A 180 15.36 6.93 -12.60
CA PRO A 180 15.94 8.14 -13.16
C PRO A 180 16.15 9.25 -12.12
N ARG A 181 17.13 10.11 -12.37
CA ARG A 181 17.38 11.30 -11.53
C ARG A 181 16.12 12.18 -11.48
N GLY A 182 15.66 12.49 -10.27
CA GLY A 182 14.46 13.28 -10.03
C GLY A 182 13.24 12.46 -9.59
N ASP A 183 13.29 11.14 -9.74
CA ASP A 183 12.29 10.24 -9.17
C ASP A 183 12.29 10.36 -7.63
N PRO A 184 11.11 10.44 -6.98
CA PRO A 184 11.00 10.46 -5.52
C PRO A 184 11.54 9.17 -4.86
N ALA A 185 11.42 8.01 -5.53
CA ALA A 185 12.02 6.77 -5.09
C ALA A 185 13.37 6.57 -5.80
N PRO A 186 14.50 6.35 -5.10
CA PRO A 186 15.83 6.21 -5.72
C PRO A 186 16.06 4.85 -6.41
N TYR A 187 15.26 3.84 -6.05
CA TYR A 187 15.23 2.53 -6.68
C TYR A 187 13.84 1.93 -6.55
N ARG A 188 13.58 0.88 -7.33
CA ARG A 188 12.37 0.05 -7.28
C ARG A 188 12.76 -1.42 -7.27
N LEU A 189 11.95 -2.21 -6.56
CA LEU A 189 12.05 -3.65 -6.52
C LEU A 189 10.79 -4.22 -7.12
N THR A 190 10.90 -4.72 -8.34
CA THR A 190 9.76 -5.26 -9.06
C THR A 190 9.84 -6.78 -8.99
N PRO A 191 8.78 -7.49 -8.55
CA PRO A 191 8.76 -8.95 -8.61
C PRO A 191 9.07 -9.41 -10.03
N GLN A 192 9.81 -10.50 -10.17
CA GLN A 192 10.08 -11.03 -11.51
C GLN A 192 8.76 -11.29 -12.24
N PRO A 193 8.66 -10.92 -13.53
CA PRO A 193 7.48 -11.23 -14.31
C PRO A 193 7.24 -12.73 -14.31
N VAL A 194 6.04 -13.15 -13.90
CA VAL A 194 5.58 -14.51 -14.15
C VAL A 194 4.82 -14.46 -15.46
N PRO A 195 5.28 -15.13 -16.53
CA PRO A 195 4.49 -15.26 -17.75
C PRO A 195 3.13 -15.85 -17.39
N GLY A 196 2.05 -15.19 -17.79
CA GLY A 196 0.72 -15.55 -17.34
C GLY A 196 -0.38 -15.04 -18.27
N SER A 197 -1.62 -15.25 -17.85
CA SER A 197 -2.82 -14.70 -18.49
C SER A 197 -3.40 -13.59 -17.63
N LEU A 198 -3.73 -12.46 -18.26
CA LEU A 198 -4.34 -11.30 -17.63
C LEU A 198 -5.70 -11.03 -18.26
N SER A 199 -6.74 -10.94 -17.44
CA SER A 199 -8.08 -10.56 -17.88
C SER A 199 -8.46 -9.20 -17.33
N ILE A 200 -8.80 -8.25 -18.19
CA ILE A 200 -9.28 -6.94 -17.80
C ILE A 200 -10.80 -6.96 -17.85
N ILE A 201 -11.45 -6.66 -16.72
CA ILE A 201 -12.90 -6.62 -16.60
C ILE A 201 -13.33 -5.17 -16.51
N ILE A 202 -14.16 -4.73 -17.46
CA ILE A 202 -14.67 -3.37 -17.53
C ILE A 202 -16.20 -3.39 -17.55
N PRO A 203 -16.86 -3.22 -16.40
CA PRO A 203 -18.29 -2.97 -16.36
C PRO A 203 -18.60 -1.63 -17.03
N PHE A 204 -19.62 -1.59 -17.87
CA PHE A 204 -20.05 -0.35 -18.52
C PHE A 204 -21.56 -0.33 -18.77
N ARG A 205 -22.08 0.88 -18.84
CA ARG A 205 -23.43 1.18 -19.31
C ARG A 205 -23.38 2.46 -20.13
N ASP A 206 -23.86 2.38 -21.36
CA ASP A 206 -23.83 3.46 -22.34
C ASP A 206 -22.41 4.04 -22.49
N LYS A 207 -22.30 5.32 -22.87
CA LYS A 207 -21.03 6.07 -23.00
C LYS A 207 -19.91 5.31 -23.74
N PRO A 208 -20.17 4.84 -24.97
CA PRO A 208 -19.21 4.04 -25.72
C PRO A 208 -17.85 4.73 -25.90
N GLU A 209 -17.83 6.07 -25.94
CA GLU A 209 -16.62 6.87 -26.03
C GLU A 209 -15.70 6.73 -24.80
N LEU A 210 -16.26 6.65 -23.59
CA LEU A 210 -15.47 6.43 -22.36
C LEU A 210 -14.89 5.03 -22.36
N THR A 211 -15.75 4.03 -22.59
CA THR A 211 -15.35 2.62 -22.65
C THR A 211 -14.27 2.39 -23.72
N ALA A 212 -14.39 3.01 -24.90
CA ALA A 212 -13.38 2.92 -25.94
C ALA A 212 -12.04 3.59 -25.56
N ARG A 213 -12.04 4.68 -24.76
CA ARG A 213 -10.79 5.24 -24.21
C ARG A 213 -10.14 4.28 -23.21
N ALA A 214 -10.91 3.72 -22.27
CA ALA A 214 -10.43 2.75 -21.30
C ALA A 214 -9.78 1.55 -22.00
N VAL A 215 -10.49 0.93 -22.96
CA VAL A 215 -10.00 -0.21 -23.74
C VAL A 215 -8.73 0.13 -24.52
N ARG A 216 -8.67 1.30 -25.19
CA ARG A 216 -7.46 1.73 -25.92
C ARG A 216 -6.26 1.96 -25.00
N SER A 217 -6.48 2.43 -23.78
CA SER A 217 -5.39 2.63 -22.81
C SER A 217 -4.72 1.31 -22.41
N ILE A 218 -5.50 0.23 -22.34
CA ILE A 218 -5.04 -1.12 -22.04
C ILE A 218 -4.45 -1.81 -23.27
N SER A 219 -5.09 -1.68 -24.44
CA SER A 219 -4.65 -2.36 -25.66
C SER A 219 -3.27 -1.93 -26.15
N ARG A 220 -2.80 -0.74 -25.74
CA ARG A 220 -1.47 -0.20 -26.03
C ARG A 220 -0.36 -0.75 -25.12
N GLN A 221 -0.72 -1.49 -24.07
CA GLN A 221 0.24 -1.99 -23.10
C GLN A 221 0.90 -3.29 -23.59
N GLN A 222 2.20 -3.39 -23.32
CA GLN A 222 2.94 -4.63 -23.48
C GLN A 222 2.70 -5.55 -22.28
N PHE A 223 2.70 -6.86 -22.55
CA PHE A 223 2.56 -7.88 -21.52
C PHE A 223 3.20 -9.19 -22.01
N PRO A 224 4.08 -9.83 -21.21
CA PRO A 224 4.74 -11.09 -21.58
C PRO A 224 3.78 -12.28 -21.33
N GLY A 225 2.69 -12.34 -22.09
CA GLY A 225 1.64 -13.34 -21.93
C GLY A 225 0.38 -13.01 -22.72
N SER A 226 -0.74 -13.62 -22.34
CA SER A 226 -2.05 -13.35 -22.97
C SER A 226 -2.80 -12.26 -22.21
N VAL A 227 -3.47 -11.40 -22.95
CA VAL A 227 -4.33 -10.34 -22.41
C VAL A 227 -5.70 -10.42 -23.07
N GLU A 228 -6.75 -10.62 -22.28
CA GLU A 228 -8.14 -10.54 -22.74
C GLU A 228 -8.88 -9.39 -22.06
N ILE A 229 -9.86 -8.82 -22.76
CA ILE A 229 -10.71 -7.74 -22.25
C ILE A 229 -12.16 -8.23 -22.27
N VAL A 230 -12.79 -8.24 -21.09
CA VAL A 230 -14.20 -8.61 -20.90
C VAL A 230 -14.97 -7.37 -20.51
N LEU A 231 -15.78 -6.86 -21.44
CA LEU A 231 -16.66 -5.73 -21.20
C LEU A 231 -18.00 -6.26 -20.70
N VAL A 232 -18.40 -5.87 -19.49
CA VAL A 232 -19.68 -6.31 -18.90
C VAL A 232 -20.72 -5.23 -19.14
N ASN A 233 -21.59 -5.44 -20.12
CA ASN A 233 -22.64 -4.52 -20.53
C ASN A 233 -23.84 -4.59 -19.59
N ASN A 234 -24.14 -3.52 -18.88
CA ASN A 234 -25.38 -3.41 -18.11
C ASN A 234 -26.45 -2.63 -18.87
N GLN A 235 -27.21 -3.33 -19.73
CA GLN A 235 -28.42 -2.81 -20.38
C GLN A 235 -28.21 -1.47 -21.13
N SER A 236 -27.09 -1.34 -21.86
CA SER A 236 -26.84 -0.17 -22.71
C SER A 236 -27.81 -0.10 -23.89
N ALA A 237 -28.03 1.10 -24.42
CA ALA A 237 -28.78 1.31 -25.65
C ALA A 237 -28.13 0.61 -26.86
N ALA A 238 -28.93 0.17 -27.83
CA ALA A 238 -28.44 -0.57 -29.00
C ALA A 238 -27.46 0.26 -29.85
N GLU A 239 -27.67 1.57 -29.93
CA GLU A 239 -26.81 2.52 -30.62
C GLU A 239 -25.44 2.63 -29.93
N ALA A 240 -25.42 2.62 -28.59
CA ALA A 240 -24.19 2.65 -27.80
C ALA A 240 -23.36 1.38 -28.03
N ILE A 241 -23.99 0.20 -28.06
CA ILE A 241 -23.32 -1.07 -28.35
C ILE A 241 -22.78 -1.09 -29.78
N THR A 242 -23.57 -0.60 -30.75
CA THR A 242 -23.15 -0.53 -32.15
C THR A 242 -21.93 0.38 -32.30
N ALA A 243 -21.95 1.57 -31.70
CA ALA A 243 -20.82 2.49 -31.71
C ALA A 243 -19.57 1.88 -31.04
N LEU A 244 -19.75 1.20 -29.89
CA LEU A 244 -18.64 0.55 -29.21
C LEU A 244 -18.02 -0.56 -30.07
N ARG A 245 -18.82 -1.41 -30.71
CA ARG A 245 -18.32 -2.49 -31.60
C ARG A 245 -17.44 -1.97 -32.73
N VAL A 246 -17.77 -0.79 -33.29
CA VAL A 246 -16.94 -0.12 -34.32
C VAL A 246 -15.57 0.28 -33.75
N GLU A 247 -15.50 0.74 -32.50
CA GLU A 247 -14.21 1.03 -31.86
C GLU A 247 -13.43 -0.26 -31.53
N LEU A 248 -14.12 -1.32 -31.09
CA LEU A 248 -13.48 -2.60 -30.76
C LEU A 248 -12.91 -3.32 -31.99
N SER A 249 -13.51 -3.16 -33.17
CA SER A 249 -13.00 -3.77 -34.41
C SER A 249 -11.65 -3.20 -34.87
N ARG A 250 -11.18 -2.11 -34.24
CA ARG A 250 -9.89 -1.48 -34.51
C ARG A 250 -8.77 -1.98 -33.58
N LEU A 251 -9.09 -2.89 -32.66
CA LEU A 251 -8.10 -3.41 -31.72
C LEU A 251 -7.15 -4.40 -32.39
N PRO A 252 -5.90 -4.48 -31.90
CA PRO A 252 -4.97 -5.54 -32.30
C PRO A 252 -5.57 -6.93 -32.09
N ALA A 253 -5.31 -7.86 -33.03
CA ALA A 253 -5.84 -9.21 -32.97
C ALA A 253 -5.34 -10.02 -31.74
N ASP A 254 -4.19 -9.65 -31.17
CA ASP A 254 -3.62 -10.24 -29.95
C ASP A 254 -4.19 -9.64 -28.65
N ARG A 255 -5.25 -8.82 -28.77
CA ARG A 255 -6.02 -8.25 -27.65
C ARG A 255 -7.50 -8.59 -27.80
N PRO A 256 -7.89 -9.88 -27.65
CA PRO A 256 -9.28 -10.28 -27.73
C PRO A 256 -10.13 -9.47 -26.75
N CYS A 257 -11.17 -8.84 -27.29
CA CYS A 257 -12.11 -8.03 -26.54
C CYS A 257 -13.52 -8.47 -26.87
N ARG A 258 -14.33 -8.77 -25.86
CA ARG A 258 -15.72 -9.19 -26.04
C ARG A 258 -16.65 -8.52 -25.05
N ILE A 259 -17.92 -8.47 -25.42
CA ILE A 259 -19.01 -7.94 -24.60
C ILE A 259 -19.79 -9.12 -24.03
N VAL A 260 -20.02 -9.09 -22.73
CA VAL A 260 -20.92 -10.00 -21.99
C VAL A 260 -22.06 -9.18 -21.44
N ASP A 261 -23.29 -9.61 -21.68
CA ASP A 261 -24.48 -8.91 -21.20
C ASP A 261 -24.83 -9.30 -19.76
N TYR A 262 -25.05 -8.27 -18.93
CA TYR A 262 -25.59 -8.37 -17.58
C TYR A 262 -27.00 -7.76 -17.58
N ASP A 263 -27.99 -8.63 -17.73
CA ASP A 263 -29.41 -8.26 -17.82
C ASP A 263 -30.10 -8.30 -16.45
N ALA A 264 -29.72 -7.35 -15.59
CA ALA A 264 -30.30 -7.15 -14.27
C ALA A 264 -30.11 -5.70 -13.81
N PRO A 265 -30.82 -5.25 -12.75
CA PRO A 265 -30.57 -3.96 -12.14
C PRO A 265 -29.10 -3.76 -11.78
N PHE A 266 -28.63 -2.52 -11.89
CA PHE A 266 -27.24 -2.16 -11.67
C PHE A 266 -26.72 -2.73 -10.34
N ASN A 267 -25.66 -3.52 -10.43
CA ASN A 267 -24.91 -4.05 -9.30
C ASN A 267 -23.47 -4.21 -9.75
N HIS A 268 -22.60 -3.30 -9.32
CA HIS A 268 -21.19 -3.28 -9.71
C HIS A 268 -20.48 -4.58 -9.30
N SER A 269 -20.71 -5.03 -8.08
CA SER A 269 -20.09 -6.26 -7.57
C SER A 269 -20.53 -7.51 -8.34
N ALA A 270 -21.80 -7.59 -8.73
CA ALA A 270 -22.30 -8.70 -9.54
C ALA A 270 -21.76 -8.66 -10.98
N GLN A 271 -21.60 -7.46 -11.57
CA GLN A 271 -20.98 -7.29 -12.89
C GLN A 271 -19.51 -7.70 -12.87
N CYS A 272 -18.74 -7.25 -11.87
CA CYS A 272 -17.36 -7.69 -11.66
C CYS A 272 -17.27 -9.21 -11.48
N ALA A 273 -18.15 -9.80 -10.66
CA ALA A 273 -18.20 -11.24 -10.45
C ALA A 273 -18.58 -12.01 -11.73
N LEU A 274 -19.48 -11.47 -12.57
CA LEU A 274 -19.77 -12.04 -13.88
C LEU A 274 -18.54 -12.01 -14.77
N GLY A 275 -17.85 -10.87 -14.87
CA GLY A 275 -16.61 -10.78 -15.63
C GLY A 275 -15.55 -11.80 -15.20
N VAL A 276 -15.42 -12.04 -13.87
CA VAL A 276 -14.47 -13.03 -13.33
C VAL A 276 -14.85 -14.46 -13.71
N ARG A 277 -16.15 -14.78 -13.76
CA ARG A 277 -16.62 -16.10 -14.21
C ARG A 277 -16.40 -16.32 -15.70
N GLU A 278 -16.47 -15.24 -16.46
CA GLU A 278 -16.37 -15.27 -17.91
C GLU A 278 -14.92 -15.33 -18.38
N CYS A 279 -13.96 -14.79 -17.63
CA CYS A 279 -12.57 -14.73 -18.05
C CYS A 279 -11.69 -15.89 -17.54
N THR A 280 -10.51 -16.04 -18.13
CA THR A 280 -9.57 -17.16 -17.90
C THR A 280 -8.22 -16.74 -17.33
N GLY A 281 -8.03 -15.44 -17.10
CA GLY A 281 -6.80 -14.87 -16.56
C GLY A 281 -6.44 -15.39 -15.18
N ALA A 282 -5.18 -15.77 -15.00
CA ALA A 282 -4.62 -16.06 -13.68
C ALA A 282 -4.59 -14.80 -12.80
N VAL A 283 -4.49 -13.63 -13.42
CA VAL A 283 -4.70 -12.32 -12.80
C VAL A 283 -5.88 -11.63 -13.47
N VAL A 284 -6.71 -10.99 -12.65
CA VAL A 284 -7.83 -10.16 -13.07
C VAL A 284 -7.51 -8.71 -12.72
N LEU A 285 -7.72 -7.79 -13.66
CA LEU A 285 -7.69 -6.34 -13.43
C LEU A 285 -9.12 -5.81 -13.51
N PHE A 286 -9.67 -5.37 -12.37
CA PHE A 286 -10.88 -4.56 -12.37
C PHE A 286 -10.54 -3.15 -12.80
N MET A 287 -11.33 -2.62 -13.75
CA MET A 287 -11.14 -1.28 -14.27
C MET A 287 -12.49 -0.65 -14.61
N ASN A 288 -12.76 0.56 -14.12
CA ASN A 288 -13.95 1.30 -14.52
C ASN A 288 -13.84 1.77 -15.98
N ASN A 289 -14.98 1.92 -16.65
CA ASN A 289 -15.01 2.37 -18.04
C ASN A 289 -14.60 3.85 -18.24
N ASP A 290 -14.51 4.64 -17.16
CA ASP A 290 -14.03 6.01 -17.12
C ASP A 290 -12.62 6.14 -16.51
N ALA A 291 -11.92 5.02 -16.35
CA ALA A 291 -10.49 4.97 -16.03
C ALA A 291 -9.64 4.86 -17.29
N GLU A 292 -8.43 5.43 -17.27
CA GLU A 292 -7.44 5.36 -18.35
C GLU A 292 -6.06 5.14 -17.77
N LEU A 293 -5.42 4.02 -18.11
CA LEU A 293 -4.05 3.75 -17.72
C LEU A 293 -3.09 4.67 -18.50
N GLN A 294 -2.36 5.52 -17.77
CA GLN A 294 -1.47 6.53 -18.36
C GLN A 294 -0.03 6.04 -18.44
N THR A 295 0.43 5.27 -17.45
CA THR A 295 1.80 4.74 -17.43
C THR A 295 1.96 3.61 -18.43
N ALA A 296 3.00 3.68 -19.25
CA ALA A 296 3.37 2.62 -20.18
C ALA A 296 4.00 1.43 -19.45
N ASN A 297 3.85 0.23 -20.01
CA ASN A 297 4.44 -1.03 -19.53
C ASN A 297 4.04 -1.39 -18.08
N ALA A 298 2.85 -0.96 -17.65
CA ALA A 298 2.39 -1.13 -16.27
C ALA A 298 1.80 -2.52 -15.99
N LEU A 299 1.21 -3.18 -16.99
CA LEU A 299 0.47 -4.44 -16.79
C LEU A 299 1.35 -5.58 -16.28
N THR A 300 2.58 -5.68 -16.78
CA THR A 300 3.54 -6.70 -16.36
C THR A 300 3.84 -6.59 -14.87
N GLU A 301 4.13 -5.38 -14.39
CA GLU A 301 4.45 -5.14 -12.99
C GLU A 301 3.22 -5.36 -12.08
N LEU A 302 2.05 -4.85 -12.48
CA LEU A 302 0.79 -5.07 -11.76
C LEU A 302 0.49 -6.57 -11.59
N ALA A 303 0.61 -7.33 -12.67
CA ALA A 303 0.36 -8.77 -12.64
C ALA A 303 1.40 -9.52 -11.80
N ALA A 304 2.68 -9.16 -11.90
CA ALA A 304 3.75 -9.79 -11.12
C ALA A 304 3.55 -9.58 -9.61
N TRP A 305 3.16 -8.37 -9.19
CA TRP A 305 2.78 -8.12 -7.80
C TRP A 305 1.51 -8.89 -7.38
N ALA A 306 0.48 -8.92 -8.23
CA ALA A 306 -0.79 -9.55 -7.89
C ALA A 306 -0.67 -11.08 -7.78
N ALA A 307 0.27 -11.67 -8.51
CA ALA A 307 0.59 -13.10 -8.47
C ALA A 307 1.36 -13.51 -7.21
N ARG A 308 1.90 -12.57 -6.42
CA ARG A 308 2.66 -12.91 -5.21
C ARG A 308 1.74 -13.57 -4.16
N PRO A 309 2.19 -14.68 -3.55
CA PRO A 309 1.49 -15.25 -2.39
C PRO A 309 1.29 -14.20 -1.29
N GLY A 310 0.10 -14.20 -0.68
CA GLY A 310 -0.27 -13.27 0.37
C GLY A 310 -0.72 -11.88 -0.09
N VAL A 311 -0.64 -11.54 -1.40
CA VAL A 311 -1.15 -10.26 -1.93
C VAL A 311 -2.60 -10.43 -2.40
N ALA A 312 -3.52 -9.64 -1.83
CA ALA A 312 -4.94 -9.65 -2.16
C ALA A 312 -5.32 -8.70 -3.30
N SER A 313 -4.63 -7.56 -3.43
CA SER A 313 -4.86 -6.63 -4.53
C SER A 313 -3.67 -5.73 -4.76
N VAL A 314 -3.50 -5.30 -6.00
CA VAL A 314 -2.49 -4.33 -6.42
C VAL A 314 -3.15 -3.15 -7.12
N GLY A 315 -2.95 -1.94 -6.60
CA GLY A 315 -3.46 -0.71 -7.17
C GLY A 315 -2.37 0.13 -7.85
N ALA A 316 -2.81 1.22 -8.47
CA ALA A 316 -1.96 2.28 -8.99
C ALA A 316 -2.34 3.62 -8.33
N ALA A 317 -1.53 4.66 -8.51
CA ALA A 317 -1.94 6.01 -8.18
C ALA A 317 -3.07 6.46 -9.13
N ILE A 318 -4.16 6.94 -8.56
CA ILE A 318 -5.34 7.42 -9.29
C ILE A 318 -5.36 8.95 -9.21
N ALA A 319 -5.22 9.59 -10.37
CA ALA A 319 -5.36 11.03 -10.54
C ALA A 319 -6.79 11.38 -10.93
N ASN A 320 -7.43 12.24 -10.13
CA ASN A 320 -8.70 12.85 -10.45
C ASN A 320 -8.46 14.22 -11.09
N PRO A 321 -8.66 14.38 -12.41
CA PRO A 321 -8.34 15.62 -13.11
C PRO A 321 -9.28 16.78 -12.73
N GLN A 322 -10.47 16.51 -12.19
CA GLN A 322 -11.40 17.56 -11.75
C GLN A 322 -10.96 18.22 -10.44
N THR A 323 -10.28 17.47 -9.57
CA THR A 323 -9.86 17.95 -8.24
C THR A 323 -8.35 18.20 -8.15
N GLY A 324 -7.57 17.68 -9.09
CA GLY A 324 -6.11 17.65 -9.02
C GLY A 324 -5.56 16.66 -7.98
N LYS A 325 -6.43 15.93 -7.26
CA LYS A 325 -6.03 14.99 -6.22
C LYS A 325 -5.45 13.72 -6.85
N VAL A 326 -4.34 13.24 -6.29
CA VAL A 326 -3.75 11.93 -6.59
C VAL A 326 -3.75 11.09 -5.32
N ALA A 327 -4.34 9.90 -5.39
CA ALA A 327 -4.37 8.95 -4.27
C ALA A 327 -3.78 7.60 -4.67
N ALA A 328 -3.00 6.98 -3.79
CA ALA A 328 -2.38 5.68 -3.99
C ALA A 328 -2.87 4.72 -2.89
N GLY A 329 -3.96 4.00 -3.21
CA GLY A 329 -4.64 3.12 -2.27
C GLY A 329 -5.47 3.85 -1.20
N MET A 330 -5.89 3.09 -0.20
CA MET A 330 -6.73 3.53 0.91
C MET A 330 -6.01 3.37 2.26
N GLU A 331 -6.46 4.12 3.25
CA GLU A 331 -6.03 3.99 4.65
C GLU A 331 -7.21 3.97 5.61
N ALA A 332 -7.06 3.28 6.74
CA ALA A 332 -8.09 3.25 7.77
C ALA A 332 -8.14 4.58 8.55
N ARG A 333 -9.35 4.99 8.94
CA ARG A 333 -9.58 6.15 9.81
C ARG A 333 -9.56 5.74 11.27
N LEU A 334 -8.89 6.54 12.13
CA LEU A 334 -8.91 6.36 13.60
C LEU A 334 -10.31 6.39 14.18
N ALA A 335 -11.12 7.35 13.72
CA ALA A 335 -12.48 7.53 14.19
C ALA A 335 -13.37 7.88 12.99
N PRO A 336 -14.30 7.00 12.59
CA PRO A 336 -15.38 7.41 11.71
C PRO A 336 -16.25 8.41 12.48
N THR A 337 -16.22 9.69 12.12
CA THR A 337 -17.07 10.70 12.79
C THR A 337 -18.46 10.72 12.18
N HIS A 338 -19.38 11.49 12.77
CA HIS A 338 -20.68 11.82 12.18
C HIS A 338 -20.57 12.64 10.88
N TYR A 339 -19.38 13.14 10.54
CA TYR A 339 -19.08 13.79 9.26
C TYR A 339 -18.31 12.87 8.29
N PHE A 340 -17.65 11.82 8.80
CA PHE A 340 -16.86 10.86 8.02
C PHE A 340 -17.54 9.49 8.06
N ASP A 341 -18.48 9.28 7.13
CA ASP A 341 -19.28 8.06 7.12
C ASP A 341 -18.47 6.77 6.83
N SER A 342 -17.29 6.89 6.24
CA SER A 342 -16.42 5.77 5.88
C SER A 342 -15.47 5.37 7.02
N ILE A 343 -15.13 4.08 7.11
CA ILE A 343 -14.02 3.58 7.96
C ILE A 343 -12.64 3.80 7.34
N VAL A 344 -12.58 4.19 6.07
CA VAL A 344 -11.35 4.43 5.30
C VAL A 344 -11.35 5.79 4.60
N GLU A 345 -10.19 6.20 4.10
CA GLU A 345 -10.04 7.30 3.18
C GLU A 345 -9.02 7.04 2.08
N GLU A 346 -9.08 7.84 1.03
CA GLU A 346 -8.09 7.84 -0.03
C GLU A 346 -6.75 8.37 0.51
N ARG A 347 -5.70 7.57 0.36
CA ARG A 347 -4.36 7.93 0.80
C ARG A 347 -3.69 8.86 -0.22
N SER A 348 -3.70 10.16 0.06
CA SER A 348 -3.17 11.20 -0.84
C SER A 348 -2.00 11.99 -0.26
N GLU A 349 -1.27 11.40 0.69
CA GLU A 349 -0.05 11.98 1.25
C GLU A 349 1.04 12.11 0.16
N ALA A 350 1.26 13.31 -0.35
CA ALA A 350 2.19 13.55 -1.47
C ALA A 350 3.60 12.99 -1.25
N ALA A 351 4.07 12.95 0.01
CA ALA A 351 5.37 12.41 0.38
C ALA A 351 5.51 10.88 0.17
N PHE A 352 4.41 10.18 -0.02
CA PHE A 352 4.38 8.72 -0.14
C PHE A 352 3.64 8.21 -1.37
N THR A 353 2.75 9.01 -1.96
CA THR A 353 1.99 8.65 -3.16
C THR A 353 2.86 8.04 -4.28
N PRO A 354 4.13 8.45 -4.50
CA PRO A 354 4.94 7.87 -5.57
C PRO A 354 5.56 6.49 -5.30
N PHE A 355 5.50 5.99 -4.06
CA PHE A 355 6.20 4.78 -3.65
C PHE A 355 5.35 3.52 -3.80
N VAL A 356 6.01 2.37 -3.91
CA VAL A 356 5.37 1.07 -3.71
C VAL A 356 5.12 0.89 -2.21
N ARG A 357 3.86 0.68 -1.83
CA ARG A 357 3.45 0.63 -0.41
C ARG A 357 2.41 -0.43 -0.16
N GLU A 358 2.46 -1.01 1.04
CA GLU A 358 1.30 -1.67 1.59
C GLU A 358 0.26 -0.65 2.06
N VAL A 359 -0.99 -0.91 1.73
CA VAL A 359 -2.14 -0.03 1.99
C VAL A 359 -3.27 -0.82 2.64
N PHE A 360 -4.30 -0.13 3.13
CA PHE A 360 -5.47 -0.81 3.69
C PHE A 360 -6.18 -1.64 2.60
N GLY A 361 -6.31 -1.08 1.41
CA GLY A 361 -6.91 -1.68 0.22
C GLY A 361 -6.72 -0.78 -0.99
N ASN A 362 -7.12 -1.23 -2.17
CA ASN A 362 -7.07 -0.45 -3.41
C ASN A 362 -8.47 -0.27 -3.98
N SER A 363 -8.73 0.89 -4.60
CA SER A 363 -10.02 1.12 -5.25
C SER A 363 -10.20 0.22 -6.45
N PHE A 364 -11.38 -0.38 -6.60
CA PHE A 364 -11.68 -1.24 -7.76
C PHE A 364 -11.94 -0.46 -9.05
N ALA A 365 -11.81 0.88 -9.02
CA ALA A 365 -11.68 1.67 -10.22
C ALA A 365 -10.47 1.25 -11.07
N PHE A 366 -9.40 0.76 -10.42
CA PHE A 366 -8.25 0.14 -11.06
C PHE A 366 -7.46 -0.73 -10.06
N ALA A 367 -7.71 -2.05 -10.05
CA ALA A 367 -7.02 -2.97 -9.14
C ALA A 367 -6.81 -4.37 -9.75
N ALA A 368 -5.57 -4.87 -9.71
CA ALA A 368 -5.20 -6.22 -10.12
C ALA A 368 -5.27 -7.20 -8.94
N ILE A 369 -5.81 -8.39 -9.16
CA ILE A 369 -6.04 -9.42 -8.15
C ILE A 369 -5.75 -10.78 -8.78
N SER A 370 -4.97 -11.65 -8.13
CA SER A 370 -4.83 -13.03 -8.61
C SER A 370 -6.13 -13.81 -8.40
N ARG A 371 -6.45 -14.71 -9.33
CA ARG A 371 -7.64 -15.57 -9.22
C ARG A 371 -7.62 -16.39 -7.92
N LEU A 372 -6.44 -16.90 -7.56
CA LEU A 372 -6.21 -17.62 -6.31
C LEU A 372 -6.58 -16.80 -5.08
N ALA A 373 -6.14 -15.54 -4.99
CA ALA A 373 -6.51 -14.67 -3.87
C ALA A 373 -8.01 -14.33 -3.87
N PHE A 374 -8.57 -14.00 -5.04
CA PHE A 374 -10.00 -13.69 -5.16
C PHE A 374 -10.88 -14.85 -4.65
N ASP A 375 -10.55 -16.08 -5.03
CA ASP A 375 -11.28 -17.29 -4.63
C ASP A 375 -11.08 -17.61 -3.15
N ALA A 376 -9.84 -17.54 -2.68
CA ALA A 376 -9.51 -17.77 -1.27
C ALA A 376 -10.20 -16.76 -0.35
N ILE A 377 -10.38 -15.51 -0.78
CA ILE A 377 -11.08 -14.45 -0.02
C ILE A 377 -12.60 -14.63 -0.10
N GLY A 378 -13.11 -15.17 -1.21
CA GLY A 378 -14.53 -15.48 -1.43
C GLY A 378 -15.25 -14.47 -2.34
N GLY A 379 -14.53 -13.88 -3.29
CA GLY A 379 -15.07 -12.93 -4.28
C GLY A 379 -15.68 -11.67 -3.67
N LEU A 380 -16.61 -11.03 -4.39
CA LEU A 380 -17.33 -9.82 -3.95
C LEU A 380 -18.71 -10.14 -3.39
N ASP A 381 -19.10 -9.41 -2.34
CA ASP A 381 -20.44 -9.52 -1.76
C ASP A 381 -21.42 -8.59 -2.47
N SER A 382 -22.06 -9.11 -3.52
CA SER A 382 -23.02 -8.35 -4.32
C SER A 382 -24.36 -8.09 -3.63
N LEU A 383 -24.65 -8.74 -2.49
CA LEU A 383 -25.89 -8.55 -1.76
C LEU A 383 -25.79 -7.37 -0.79
N ARG A 384 -24.73 -7.34 0.02
CA ARG A 384 -24.50 -6.29 1.02
C ARG A 384 -23.77 -5.07 0.45
N PHE A 385 -22.90 -5.28 -0.55
CA PHE A 385 -22.08 -4.25 -1.17
C PHE A 385 -22.25 -4.23 -2.69
N PRO A 386 -23.47 -3.98 -3.22
CA PRO A 386 -23.74 -4.01 -4.66
C PRO A 386 -23.04 -2.88 -5.44
N ASN A 387 -22.85 -1.71 -4.81
CA ASN A 387 -22.49 -0.46 -5.50
C ASN A 387 -21.17 0.10 -4.99
N GLY A 388 -21.20 0.82 -3.86
CA GLY A 388 -20.02 1.38 -3.21
C GLY A 388 -19.47 0.47 -2.12
N TYR A 389 -18.23 0.74 -1.71
CA TYR A 389 -17.53 0.05 -0.61
C TYR A 389 -17.28 -1.45 -0.79
N ASN A 390 -17.50 -2.00 -1.99
CA ASN A 390 -17.19 -3.40 -2.28
C ASN A 390 -15.69 -3.70 -2.21
N ASP A 391 -14.86 -2.77 -2.66
CA ASP A 391 -13.41 -2.76 -2.55
C ASP A 391 -12.93 -2.69 -1.10
N VAL A 392 -13.54 -1.82 -0.29
CA VAL A 392 -13.26 -1.70 1.15
C VAL A 392 -13.63 -2.98 1.90
N GLU A 393 -14.81 -3.55 1.62
CA GLU A 393 -15.24 -4.78 2.27
C GLU A 393 -14.36 -5.97 1.89
N PHE A 394 -14.01 -6.08 0.61
CA PHE A 394 -13.06 -7.09 0.13
C PHE A 394 -11.72 -6.95 0.86
N ALA A 395 -11.22 -5.72 1.03
CA ALA A 395 -9.99 -5.46 1.76
C ALA A 395 -10.09 -5.86 3.24
N CYS A 396 -11.22 -5.61 3.91
CA CYS A 396 -11.43 -6.05 5.28
C CYS A 396 -11.38 -7.58 5.42
N ARG A 397 -12.07 -8.32 4.53
CA ARG A 397 -12.02 -9.79 4.53
C ARG A 397 -10.64 -10.34 4.22
N ALA A 398 -9.94 -9.75 3.26
CA ALA A 398 -8.59 -10.12 2.89
C ALA A 398 -7.64 -10.00 4.08
N ARG A 399 -7.67 -8.87 4.79
CA ARG A 399 -6.85 -8.62 5.98
C ARG A 399 -7.14 -9.60 7.12
N ARG A 400 -8.42 -9.93 7.37
CA ARG A 400 -8.79 -10.98 8.35
C ARG A 400 -8.19 -12.34 8.03
N LYS A 401 -7.94 -12.62 6.75
CA LYS A 401 -7.29 -13.86 6.28
C LYS A 401 -5.76 -13.73 6.17
N GLY A 402 -5.18 -12.62 6.63
CA GLY A 402 -3.73 -12.37 6.62
C GLY A 402 -3.16 -11.90 5.27
N TYR A 403 -4.00 -11.51 4.31
CA TYR A 403 -3.52 -10.95 3.05
C TYR A 403 -3.17 -9.46 3.18
N THR A 404 -2.25 -9.00 2.35
CA THR A 404 -1.84 -7.61 2.21
C THR A 404 -2.32 -6.99 0.91
N HIS A 405 -2.40 -5.66 0.86
CA HIS A 405 -2.74 -4.91 -0.35
C HIS A 405 -1.57 -4.02 -0.69
N VAL A 406 -1.16 -3.98 -1.96
CA VAL A 406 -0.01 -3.17 -2.41
C VAL A 406 -0.51 -2.08 -3.37
N SER A 407 -0.01 -0.87 -3.26
CA SER A 407 -0.24 0.20 -4.22
C SER A 407 1.09 0.55 -4.89
N LEU A 408 1.11 0.55 -6.22
CA LEU A 408 2.25 0.94 -7.04
C LEU A 408 2.13 2.42 -7.38
N GLY A 409 2.63 3.26 -6.48
CA GLY A 409 2.47 4.71 -6.53
C GLY A 409 3.06 5.42 -7.76
N HIS A 410 4.03 4.77 -8.42
CA HIS A 410 4.66 5.28 -9.65
C HIS A 410 3.86 4.98 -10.91
N LEU A 411 2.85 4.10 -10.84
CA LEU A 411 1.92 3.85 -11.92
C LEU A 411 0.75 4.82 -11.80
N MET A 412 0.36 5.43 -12.91
CA MET A 412 -0.66 6.46 -12.95
C MET A 412 -1.87 6.04 -13.77
N VAL A 413 -3.04 6.22 -13.19
CA VAL A 413 -4.34 6.03 -13.80
C VAL A 413 -5.12 7.33 -13.69
N ARG A 414 -5.63 7.82 -14.81
CA ARG A 414 -6.60 8.91 -14.82
C ARG A 414 -7.98 8.30 -14.56
N HIS A 415 -8.72 8.81 -13.59
CA HIS A 415 -10.09 8.38 -13.33
C HIS A 415 -10.94 9.60 -13.00
N GLU A 416 -12.11 9.70 -13.60
CA GLU A 416 -13.05 10.80 -13.40
C GLU A 416 -14.32 10.26 -12.74
N PRO A 417 -14.38 10.18 -11.41
CA PRO A 417 -15.51 9.59 -10.72
C PRO A 417 -16.82 10.27 -11.11
N GLY A 418 -17.81 9.45 -11.44
CA GLY A 418 -19.17 9.91 -11.72
C GLY A 418 -19.40 10.40 -13.14
N GLN A 419 -18.46 10.17 -14.06
CA GLN A 419 -18.72 10.39 -15.50
C GLN A 419 -19.72 9.37 -16.03
N SER A 420 -19.66 8.12 -15.58
CA SER A 420 -20.57 7.05 -16.01
C SER A 420 -21.88 7.02 -15.21
N ARG A 421 -21.89 7.47 -13.94
CA ARG A 421 -23.02 7.33 -13.02
C ARG A 421 -23.15 8.49 -12.02
N GLY A 422 -24.38 8.84 -11.64
CA GLY A 422 -24.65 9.69 -10.48
C GLY A 422 -24.23 9.04 -9.15
N ARG A 423 -24.06 9.87 -8.10
CA ARG A 423 -23.79 9.37 -6.74
C ARG A 423 -25.01 8.62 -6.19
N THR A 424 -24.78 7.43 -5.65
CA THR A 424 -25.79 6.64 -4.93
C THR A 424 -25.69 6.91 -3.43
N ASP A 425 -26.81 6.76 -2.70
CA ASP A 425 -26.74 6.68 -1.24
C ASP A 425 -26.05 5.37 -0.84
N GLU A 426 -24.98 5.50 -0.08
CA GLU A 426 -24.13 4.38 0.37
C GLU A 426 -24.15 4.21 1.89
N THR A 427 -25.08 4.90 2.57
CA THR A 427 -25.16 4.94 4.04
C THR A 427 -25.29 3.56 4.65
N VAL A 428 -26.07 2.66 4.04
CA VAL A 428 -26.23 1.28 4.50
C VAL A 428 -24.89 0.53 4.46
N GLN A 429 -24.12 0.65 3.37
CA GLN A 429 -22.82 0.00 3.23
C GLN A 429 -21.82 0.50 4.28
N LYS A 430 -21.82 1.82 4.54
CA LYS A 430 -21.00 2.46 5.57
C LYS A 430 -21.33 1.93 6.98
N ILE A 431 -22.63 1.81 7.32
CA ILE A 431 -23.09 1.23 8.60
C ILE A 431 -22.67 -0.24 8.71
N LEU A 432 -22.85 -1.01 7.64
CA LEU A 432 -22.47 -2.42 7.59
C LEU A 432 -20.96 -2.59 7.81
N LEU A 433 -20.11 -1.78 7.17
CA LEU A 433 -18.66 -1.85 7.38
C LEU A 433 -18.27 -1.66 8.84
N ARG A 434 -18.83 -0.64 9.51
CA ARG A 434 -18.56 -0.36 10.93
C ARG A 434 -19.01 -1.50 11.85
N THR A 435 -20.13 -2.12 11.51
CA THR A 435 -20.72 -3.21 12.30
C THR A 435 -19.97 -4.52 12.08
N LEU A 436 -19.59 -4.81 10.83
CA LEU A 436 -18.95 -6.06 10.45
C LEU A 436 -17.45 -6.07 10.72
N TYR A 437 -16.79 -4.90 10.70
CA TYR A 437 -15.34 -4.73 10.80
C TYR A 437 -14.93 -3.62 11.78
N PRO A 438 -15.36 -3.68 13.06
CA PRO A 438 -15.03 -2.66 14.06
C PRO A 438 -13.51 -2.54 14.30
N GLU A 439 -12.74 -3.60 14.04
CA GLU A 439 -11.28 -3.60 14.19
C GLU A 439 -10.55 -2.78 13.11
N ALA A 440 -11.20 -2.44 11.99
CA ALA A 440 -10.55 -1.71 10.90
C ALA A 440 -10.02 -0.34 11.37
N SER A 441 -10.77 0.36 12.23
CA SER A 441 -10.33 1.64 12.80
C SER A 441 -9.19 1.48 13.82
N ALA A 442 -9.14 0.34 14.53
CA ALA A 442 -8.02 0.06 15.44
C ALA A 442 -6.72 -0.14 14.66
N ALA A 443 -6.77 -0.75 13.46
CA ALA A 443 -5.59 -0.91 12.60
C ALA A 443 -4.95 0.43 12.22
N ALA A 444 -5.73 1.50 12.13
CA ALA A 444 -5.23 2.84 11.85
C ALA A 444 -4.22 3.35 12.91
N LEU A 445 -4.26 2.83 14.14
CA LEU A 445 -3.30 3.18 15.20
C LEU A 445 -1.89 2.65 14.93
N THR A 446 -1.76 1.67 14.06
CA THR A 446 -0.49 1.03 13.71
C THR A 446 -0.18 1.12 12.22
N ASP A 447 -1.04 1.70 11.39
CA ASP A 447 -0.77 1.86 9.97
C ASP A 447 0.33 2.92 9.73
N LEU A 448 1.18 2.67 8.72
CA LEU A 448 2.18 3.63 8.30
C LEU A 448 1.52 4.91 7.76
N ARG A 449 1.66 6.03 8.46
CA ARG A 449 1.09 7.33 8.09
C ARG A 449 1.78 8.50 8.79
N PHE A 450 1.64 9.70 8.23
CA PHE A 450 2.02 10.94 8.89
C PHE A 450 0.82 11.61 9.58
N ASP A 451 0.89 11.74 10.89
CA ASP A 451 0.01 12.59 11.67
C ASP A 451 0.62 14.00 11.72
N GLY A 452 0.10 14.90 10.89
CA GLY A 452 0.45 16.32 10.94
C GLY A 452 1.50 16.76 9.91
N THR A 453 1.03 17.45 8.87
CA THR A 453 1.83 18.45 8.15
C THR A 453 1.47 19.81 8.75
N PRO A 454 2.44 20.64 9.19
CA PRO A 454 2.16 22.02 9.55
C PRO A 454 1.53 22.72 8.34
N GLY A 455 0.24 23.03 8.42
CA GLY A 455 -0.53 23.68 7.34
C GLY A 455 -1.91 23.07 7.02
N ALA A 456 -2.22 21.85 7.47
CA ALA A 456 -3.53 21.23 7.20
C ALA A 456 -4.63 21.53 8.25
N THR A 457 -4.27 22.12 9.40
CA THR A 457 -5.22 22.62 10.39
C THR A 457 -5.70 24.02 10.01
N GLY A 458 -6.41 24.14 8.89
CA GLY A 458 -6.93 25.43 8.40
C GLY A 458 -8.26 25.39 7.65
N ALA A 459 -8.74 24.21 7.24
CA ALA A 459 -10.06 24.08 6.66
C ALA A 459 -10.98 23.32 7.62
N ARG A 460 -11.57 24.05 8.59
CA ARG A 460 -12.86 23.61 9.13
C ARG A 460 -13.81 23.45 7.93
N PRO A 461 -14.53 22.33 7.76
CA PRO A 461 -15.56 22.25 6.75
C PRO A 461 -16.56 23.38 7.02
N ARG A 462 -16.72 24.31 6.05
CA ARG A 462 -17.83 25.26 6.12
C ARG A 462 -19.11 24.44 6.17
N PRO A 463 -20.01 24.65 7.13
CA PRO A 463 -21.32 24.01 7.10
C PRO A 463 -21.99 24.37 5.77
N LYS A 464 -22.33 23.35 4.97
CA LYS A 464 -23.16 23.53 3.78
C LYS A 464 -24.56 23.88 4.26
N GLY A 465 -25.00 25.09 3.96
CA GLY A 465 -26.41 25.49 4.09
C GLY A 465 -26.61 26.82 4.79
N GLN A 466 -26.62 27.90 4.01
CA GLN A 466 -27.57 29.02 4.13
C GLN A 466 -27.42 29.88 2.88
N GLN A 467 -28.20 29.55 1.85
CA GLN A 467 -28.99 30.47 1.03
C GLN A 467 -30.21 29.70 0.53
#